data_AF-A0A0B5EUB4-F1
#
_entry.id   AF-A0A0B5EUB4-F1
#
_cell.length_a   1.000
_cell.length_b   1.000
_cell.length_c   1.000
_cell.angle_alpha   90.00
_cell.angle_beta   90.00
_cell.angle_gamma   90.00
#
_symmetry.space_group_name_H-M   'P 1'
#
loop_
_entity.id
_entity.type
_entity.pdbx_description
1 polymer ?
#
loop_
_entity_poly.entity_id
_entity_poly.type
_entity_poly.pdbx_seq_one_letter_code
_entity_poly.pdbx_strand_id
1 'polypeptide(L)'
;MAAGTTLGRVRRWTLRTSVLGLAAGAAFTVTAAPQATAARDVALILDYTVAKDCRVYENYPKDGVIGNDPAWRIAPGEVVAWRYNVNGNYAMISDKKHRSSSTHAWWGFVDPTCIGTSIGGEPFPTPDSSYPAGEPVPQRILEGRSAVEADHYRTVDFRVAPGTVVDDRQEIRSKGTLRDAANRFVIGNVKPGWHVHRTAERNAGWTKVYVPNAQRWGWVQDIHF
;
A
#
# COMPACT_ATOMS: atom_id res chain seq x y z
N MET A 1 1.47 -55.28 17.83
CA MET A 1 2.11 -56.24 16.90
C MET A 1 2.99 -55.43 15.94
N ALA A 2 4.24 -55.89 15.75
CA ALA A 2 5.33 -55.40 14.86
C ALA A 2 5.77 -53.93 15.05
N ALA A 3 6.93 -53.53 15.61
CA ALA A 3 8.35 -53.98 15.56
C ALA A 3 9.10 -53.66 14.24
N GLY A 4 10.26 -52.99 14.35
CA GLY A 4 11.29 -52.83 13.31
C GLY A 4 11.78 -51.38 13.10
N THR A 5 12.69 -50.82 13.90
CA THR A 5 14.17 -50.73 13.72
C THR A 5 14.61 -50.20 12.34
N THR A 6 15.44 -49.15 12.22
CA THR A 6 16.91 -49.30 12.02
C THR A 6 17.65 -47.98 12.21
N LEU A 7 18.70 -48.01 13.03
CA LEU A 7 19.75 -46.99 13.19
C LEU A 7 20.83 -47.17 12.12
N GLY A 8 21.27 -46.08 11.49
CA GLY A 8 22.45 -46.05 10.62
C GLY A 8 23.36 -44.89 10.99
N ARG A 9 24.43 -45.18 11.72
CA ARG A 9 25.58 -44.28 11.97
C ARG A 9 26.75 -44.78 11.12
N VAL A 10 27.84 -44.01 11.10
CA VAL A 10 29.21 -44.34 10.57
C VAL A 10 29.39 -43.82 9.13
N ARG A 11 30.45 -43.10 8.71
CA ARG A 11 31.86 -42.99 9.14
C ARG A 11 32.43 -41.63 8.70
N ARG A 12 33.42 -41.13 9.44
CA ARG A 12 34.42 -40.13 8.99
C ARG A 12 35.15 -40.64 7.73
N TRP A 13 35.90 -39.79 7.04
CA TRP A 13 37.33 -39.98 6.72
C TRP A 13 37.86 -38.72 6.00
N THR A 14 39.07 -38.36 6.41
CA THR A 14 39.95 -37.25 6.06
C THR A 14 40.42 -37.30 4.61
N LEU A 15 40.64 -36.16 3.97
CA LEU A 15 41.87 -35.96 3.18
C LEU A 15 42.17 -34.47 2.98
N ARG A 16 43.28 -34.05 3.60
CA ARG A 16 44.02 -32.84 3.31
C ARG A 16 44.65 -33.00 1.92
N THR A 17 44.54 -31.99 1.08
CA THR A 17 45.50 -31.78 0.00
C THR A 17 45.70 -30.29 -0.17
N SER A 18 46.77 -29.80 0.45
CA SER A 18 47.28 -28.45 0.24
C SER A 18 47.94 -28.40 -1.14
N VAL A 19 47.43 -27.57 -2.03
CA VAL A 19 48.14 -27.18 -3.26
C VAL A 19 48.42 -25.69 -3.16
N LEU A 20 49.69 -25.37 -2.87
CA LEU A 20 50.27 -24.04 -3.00
C LEU A 20 50.52 -23.78 -4.49
N GLY A 21 49.57 -23.08 -5.13
CA GLY A 21 49.74 -22.52 -6.46
C GLY A 21 50.04 -21.03 -6.37
N LEU A 22 51.30 -20.64 -6.58
CA LEU A 22 51.71 -19.25 -6.82
C LEU A 22 51.21 -18.85 -8.22
N ALA A 23 50.02 -18.24 -8.28
CA ALA A 23 49.53 -17.55 -9.47
C ALA A 23 49.79 -16.05 -9.29
N ALA A 24 50.65 -15.50 -10.15
CA ALA A 24 50.79 -14.05 -10.33
C ALA A 24 49.49 -13.51 -10.95
N GLY A 25 48.54 -13.16 -10.10
CA GLY A 25 47.25 -12.62 -10.49
C GLY A 25 47.37 -11.14 -10.83
N ALA A 26 47.09 -10.81 -12.09
CA ALA A 26 46.79 -9.44 -12.50
C ALA A 26 45.71 -8.88 -11.58
N ALA A 27 46.03 -7.79 -10.88
CA ALA A 27 45.08 -7.07 -10.05
C ALA A 27 44.07 -6.36 -10.97
N PHE A 28 43.07 -7.10 -11.44
CA PHE A 28 41.86 -6.49 -11.97
C PHE A 28 41.18 -5.81 -10.79
N THR A 29 41.30 -4.49 -10.71
CA THR A 29 40.40 -3.68 -9.89
C THR A 29 39.01 -3.84 -10.46
N VAL A 30 38.28 -4.85 -9.97
CA VAL A 30 36.85 -4.96 -10.16
C VAL A 30 36.27 -3.76 -9.43
N THR A 31 36.07 -2.66 -10.15
CA THR A 31 35.21 -1.57 -9.70
C THR A 31 33.84 -2.20 -9.55
N ALA A 32 33.51 -2.60 -8.33
CA ALA A 32 32.16 -3.02 -7.99
C ALA A 32 31.26 -1.85 -8.36
N ALA A 33 30.52 -2.00 -9.46
CA ALA A 33 29.49 -1.04 -9.81
C ALA A 33 28.58 -0.91 -8.59
N PRO A 34 28.23 0.32 -8.17
CA PRO A 34 27.32 0.50 -7.05
C PRO A 34 26.10 -0.39 -7.29
N GLN A 35 25.87 -1.35 -6.40
CA GLN A 35 24.69 -2.20 -6.48
C GLN A 35 23.49 -1.27 -6.48
N ALA A 36 22.77 -1.25 -7.60
CA ALA A 36 21.52 -0.52 -7.69
C ALA A 36 20.64 -1.01 -6.55
N THR A 37 20.42 -0.15 -5.56
CA THR A 37 19.57 -0.45 -4.42
C THR A 37 18.22 -0.88 -4.99
N ALA A 38 17.82 -2.13 -4.75
CA ALA A 38 16.57 -2.65 -5.28
C ALA A 38 15.45 -1.66 -4.95
N ALA A 39 14.80 -1.12 -5.98
CA ALA A 39 13.72 -0.15 -5.82
C ALA A 39 12.66 -0.80 -4.93
N ARG A 40 12.44 -0.22 -3.75
CA ARG A 40 11.42 -0.72 -2.83
C ARG A 40 10.07 -0.51 -3.51
N ASP A 41 9.22 -1.55 -3.61
CA ASP A 41 7.84 -1.41 -4.10
C ASP A 41 7.00 -0.66 -3.05
N VAL A 42 7.18 0.65 -2.99
CA VAL A 42 6.60 1.54 -1.98
C VAL A 42 5.79 2.60 -2.69
N ALA A 43 4.50 2.66 -2.34
CA ALA A 43 3.64 3.80 -2.67
C ALA A 43 4.13 5.02 -1.90
N LEU A 44 4.37 6.10 -2.63
CA LEU A 44 4.95 7.31 -2.06
C LEU A 44 3.87 8.25 -1.62
N ILE A 45 4.23 9.06 -0.64
CA ILE A 45 3.31 9.90 0.10
C ILE A 45 3.85 11.30 0.06
N LEU A 46 3.03 12.24 -0.39
CA LEU A 46 3.38 13.65 -0.34
C LEU A 46 2.53 14.32 0.73
N ASP A 47 3.17 15.00 1.66
CA ASP A 47 2.49 15.77 2.67
C ASP A 47 2.15 17.16 2.10
N TYR A 48 0.93 17.62 2.37
CA TYR A 48 0.36 18.88 1.91
C TYR A 48 -0.28 19.61 3.09
N THR A 49 -0.23 20.93 3.06
CA THR A 49 -1.06 21.75 3.96
C THR A 49 -2.51 21.73 3.49
N VAL A 50 -3.44 21.83 4.44
CA VAL A 50 -4.87 21.99 4.15
C VAL A 50 -5.17 23.47 3.96
N ALA A 51 -5.84 23.81 2.86
CA ALA A 51 -6.12 25.19 2.47
C ALA A 51 -7.38 25.77 3.12
N LYS A 52 -8.38 24.93 3.37
CA LYS A 52 -9.68 25.33 3.94
C LYS A 52 -10.28 24.20 4.76
N ASP A 53 -11.26 24.52 5.61
CA ASP A 53 -11.98 23.49 6.35
C ASP A 53 -12.77 22.59 5.39
N CYS A 54 -12.58 21.28 5.52
CA CYS A 54 -13.24 20.29 4.68
C CYS A 54 -13.65 19.04 5.43
N ARG A 55 -14.76 18.45 4.97
CA ARG A 55 -15.22 17.12 5.38
C ARG A 55 -14.43 16.05 4.65
N VAL A 56 -14.02 15.01 5.38
CA VAL A 56 -13.36 13.82 4.83
C VAL A 56 -14.26 12.60 5.01
N TYR A 57 -14.49 11.89 3.91
CA TYR A 57 -15.33 10.70 3.87
C TYR A 57 -14.46 9.45 3.95
N GLU A 58 -14.78 8.49 4.81
CA GLU A 58 -13.99 7.26 4.92
C GLU A 58 -14.08 6.39 3.65
N ASN A 59 -15.18 6.43 2.92
CA ASN A 59 -15.36 5.75 1.65
C ASN A 59 -15.74 6.75 0.55
N TYR A 60 -15.56 6.34 -0.71
CA TYR A 60 -15.83 7.21 -1.86
C TYR A 60 -17.31 7.63 -1.84
N PRO A 61 -17.61 8.93 -1.69
CA PRO A 61 -18.98 9.40 -1.47
C PRO A 61 -19.77 9.40 -2.78
N LYS A 62 -20.43 8.28 -3.05
CA LYS A 62 -21.40 8.10 -4.12
C LYS A 62 -22.69 7.50 -3.55
N ASP A 63 -23.77 7.60 -4.33
CA ASP A 63 -25.06 7.03 -3.95
C ASP A 63 -24.96 5.55 -3.58
N GLY A 64 -25.60 5.19 -2.47
CA GLY A 64 -25.64 3.83 -1.94
C GLY A 64 -24.39 3.37 -1.19
N VAL A 65 -23.32 4.17 -1.13
CA VAL A 65 -22.19 3.90 -0.22
C VAL A 65 -22.57 4.29 1.20
N ILE A 66 -22.41 3.34 2.13
CA ILE A 66 -22.64 3.54 3.55
C ILE A 66 -21.32 3.50 4.33
N GLY A 67 -21.35 3.96 5.58
CA GLY A 67 -20.15 4.03 6.42
C GLY A 67 -19.31 5.28 6.25
N ASN A 68 -19.84 6.29 5.57
CA ASN A 68 -19.26 7.63 5.51
C ASN A 68 -19.53 8.48 6.76
N ASP A 69 -20.26 7.92 7.72
CA ASP A 69 -20.50 8.51 9.02
C ASP A 69 -19.79 7.70 10.14
N PRO A 70 -19.20 8.38 11.14
CA PRO A 70 -18.94 9.82 11.13
C PRO A 70 -17.82 10.16 10.14
N ALA A 71 -18.08 11.15 9.28
CA ALA A 71 -16.99 11.84 8.59
C ALA A 71 -16.21 12.66 9.62
N TRP A 72 -14.91 12.85 9.40
CA TRP A 72 -14.11 13.79 10.18
C TRP A 72 -13.84 15.06 9.37
N ARG A 73 -13.28 16.07 10.04
CA ARG A 73 -12.90 17.33 9.39
C ARG A 73 -11.39 17.50 9.42
N ILE A 74 -10.91 18.13 8.36
CA ILE A 74 -9.57 18.70 8.30
C ILE A 74 -9.70 20.21 8.25
N ALA A 75 -8.81 20.91 8.94
CA ALA A 75 -8.87 22.36 9.12
C ALA A 75 -7.70 23.05 8.39
N PRO A 76 -7.83 24.34 8.02
CA PRO A 76 -6.74 25.08 7.40
C PRO A 76 -5.45 25.00 8.24
N GLY A 77 -4.31 24.79 7.57
CA GLY A 77 -3.00 24.66 8.21
C GLY A 77 -2.68 23.27 8.78
N GLU A 78 -3.65 22.35 8.85
CA GLU A 78 -3.35 20.95 9.13
C GLU A 78 -2.55 20.31 7.98
N VAL A 79 -1.90 19.18 8.26
CA VAL A 79 -1.12 18.42 7.27
C VAL A 79 -1.81 17.10 6.95
N VAL A 80 -2.05 16.87 5.67
CA VAL A 80 -2.56 15.60 5.14
C VAL A 80 -1.62 15.05 4.09
N ALA A 81 -1.58 13.74 3.98
CA ALA A 81 -0.79 13.05 2.99
C ALA A 81 -1.63 12.77 1.74
N TRP A 82 -1.37 13.45 0.64
CA TRP A 82 -2.02 13.18 -0.65
C TRP A 82 -1.53 11.85 -1.25
N ARG A 83 -2.44 11.13 -1.90
CA ARG A 83 -2.17 9.82 -2.52
C ARG A 83 -2.38 9.81 -4.02
N TYR A 84 -3.57 10.21 -4.45
CA TYR A 84 -3.97 10.33 -5.85
C TYR A 84 -5.31 11.06 -5.92
N ASN A 85 -5.62 11.63 -7.09
CA ASN A 85 -6.97 12.14 -7.35
C ASN A 85 -7.83 11.02 -7.93
N VAL A 86 -9.03 10.84 -7.39
CA VAL A 86 -10.01 9.89 -7.93
C VAL A 86 -10.61 10.46 -9.22
N ASN A 87 -10.94 11.74 -9.20
CA ASN A 87 -11.49 12.57 -10.28
C ASN A 87 -11.33 14.05 -9.87
N GLY A 88 -11.98 14.98 -10.59
CA GLY A 88 -11.94 16.41 -10.27
C GLY A 88 -12.65 16.81 -8.96
N ASN A 89 -13.44 15.93 -8.36
CA ASN A 89 -14.24 16.21 -7.17
C ASN A 89 -13.70 15.56 -5.89
N TYR A 90 -12.87 14.52 -6.01
CA TYR A 90 -12.34 13.80 -4.86
C TYR A 90 -10.89 13.38 -5.04
N ALA A 91 -10.09 13.61 -4.01
CA ALA A 91 -8.76 13.07 -3.82
C ALA A 91 -8.75 12.09 -2.65
N MET A 92 -7.93 11.05 -2.76
CA MET A 92 -7.61 10.17 -1.63
C MET A 92 -6.47 10.79 -0.83
N ILE A 93 -6.67 10.90 0.47
CA ILE A 93 -5.68 11.36 1.42
C ILE A 93 -5.48 10.32 2.53
N SER A 94 -4.35 10.43 3.24
CA SER A 94 -4.20 9.86 4.58
C SER A 94 -3.97 10.95 5.61
N ASP A 95 -4.64 10.84 6.74
CA ASP A 95 -4.53 11.76 7.86
C ASP A 95 -3.80 11.09 9.02
N LYS A 96 -2.52 11.41 9.19
CA LYS A 96 -1.63 10.77 10.18
C LYS A 96 -2.17 10.92 11.62
N LYS A 97 -2.97 11.95 11.91
CA LYS A 97 -3.56 12.15 13.26
C LYS A 97 -4.50 11.02 13.67
N HIS A 98 -5.08 10.32 12.70
CA HIS A 98 -5.99 9.20 12.93
C HIS A 98 -5.33 7.81 12.79
N ARG A 99 -4.01 7.72 12.58
CA ARG A 99 -3.32 6.44 12.34
C ARG A 99 -3.54 5.41 13.44
N SER A 100 -3.63 5.86 14.69
CA SER A 100 -3.87 5.01 15.87
C SER A 100 -5.31 5.09 16.39
N SER A 101 -6.21 5.77 15.66
CA SER A 101 -7.61 5.91 16.07
C SER A 101 -8.33 4.57 15.95
N SER A 102 -9.13 4.21 16.96
CA SER A 102 -10.08 3.11 16.87
C SER A 102 -11.33 3.52 16.08
N THR A 103 -11.75 4.79 16.18
CA THR A 103 -13.02 5.30 15.67
C THR A 103 -13.00 5.76 14.21
N HIS A 104 -11.88 6.27 13.73
CA HIS A 104 -11.76 6.82 12.37
C HIS A 104 -10.76 6.04 11.52
N ALA A 105 -11.08 5.82 10.25
CA ALA A 105 -10.05 5.44 9.29
C ALA A 105 -9.09 6.61 9.06
N TRP A 106 -7.79 6.33 9.01
CA TRP A 106 -6.78 7.34 8.66
C TRP A 106 -6.64 7.56 7.15
N TRP A 107 -7.50 6.93 6.34
CA TRP A 107 -7.59 7.10 4.90
C TRP A 107 -8.98 7.62 4.56
N GLY A 108 -9.08 8.57 3.64
CA GLY A 108 -10.38 9.08 3.22
C GLY A 108 -10.34 9.95 1.98
N PHE A 109 -11.52 10.38 1.59
CA PHE A 109 -11.79 11.14 0.39
C PHE A 109 -12.17 12.56 0.76
N VAL A 110 -11.53 13.52 0.11
CA VAL A 110 -11.77 14.95 0.32
C VAL A 110 -11.85 15.65 -1.03
N ASP A 111 -12.53 16.78 -1.09
CA ASP A 111 -12.47 17.66 -2.26
C ASP A 111 -11.00 18.11 -2.49
N PRO A 112 -10.42 17.93 -3.70
CA PRO A 112 -9.03 18.30 -3.98
C PRO A 112 -8.73 19.77 -3.70
N THR A 113 -9.71 20.66 -3.81
CA THR A 113 -9.57 22.10 -3.52
C THR A 113 -9.33 22.40 -2.03
N CYS A 114 -9.49 21.39 -1.16
CA CYS A 114 -9.13 21.46 0.25
C CYS A 114 -7.63 21.31 0.49
N ILE A 115 -6.92 20.71 -0.47
CA ILE A 115 -5.50 20.44 -0.37
C ILE A 115 -4.77 21.65 -0.95
N GLY A 116 -3.94 22.28 -0.12
CA GLY A 116 -3.12 23.43 -0.48
C GLY A 116 -1.86 23.00 -1.23
N THR A 117 -0.71 23.40 -0.70
CA THR A 117 0.58 23.15 -1.33
C THR A 117 1.39 22.10 -0.58
N SER A 118 2.30 21.44 -1.28
CA SER A 118 3.23 20.49 -0.68
C SER A 118 4.07 21.16 0.40
N ILE A 119 4.39 20.42 1.45
CA ILE A 119 5.33 20.89 2.49
C ILE A 119 6.79 20.56 2.16
N GLY A 120 7.03 19.98 0.98
CA GLY A 120 8.27 19.32 0.62
C GLY A 120 8.30 17.88 1.12
N GLY A 121 9.18 17.06 0.56
CA GLY A 121 9.25 15.63 0.87
C GLY A 121 10.66 15.15 1.14
N GLU A 122 10.74 14.01 1.83
CA GLU A 122 11.99 13.25 1.93
C GLU A 122 12.54 12.91 0.54
N PRO A 123 13.86 12.72 0.43
CA PRO A 123 14.46 12.41 -0.84
C PRO A 123 13.85 11.18 -1.51
N PHE A 124 13.30 11.36 -2.71
CA PHE A 124 12.72 10.34 -3.56
C PHE A 124 12.76 10.71 -5.06
N PRO A 125 13.20 9.80 -5.98
CA PRO A 125 13.61 8.41 -5.74
C PRO A 125 15.04 8.22 -5.24
N THR A 126 15.89 9.22 -5.42
CA THR A 126 17.30 9.17 -5.00
C THR A 126 17.48 9.92 -3.68
N PRO A 127 18.58 9.66 -2.94
CA PRO A 127 18.92 10.40 -1.73
C PRO A 127 19.05 11.92 -1.91
N ASP A 128 19.21 12.40 -3.15
CA ASP A 128 19.43 13.81 -3.47
C ASP A 128 18.21 14.50 -4.09
N SER A 129 17.17 13.76 -4.47
CA SER A 129 15.98 14.33 -5.12
C SER A 129 14.89 14.59 -4.09
N SER A 130 14.52 15.82 -3.73
CA SER A 130 13.35 16.07 -2.88
C SER A 130 12.14 16.51 -3.70
N TYR A 131 10.93 16.20 -3.23
CA TYR A 131 9.74 16.86 -3.79
C TYR A 131 9.73 18.31 -3.30
N PRO A 132 9.62 19.31 -4.18
CA PRO A 132 9.67 20.70 -3.77
C PRO A 132 8.46 21.07 -2.89
N ALA A 133 8.68 21.99 -1.96
CA ALA A 133 7.61 22.63 -1.19
C ALA A 133 6.93 23.72 -2.03
N GLY A 134 5.66 24.00 -1.75
CA GLY A 134 4.90 25.04 -2.45
C GLY A 134 4.21 24.58 -3.74
N GLU A 135 4.36 23.32 -4.13
CA GLU A 135 3.73 22.79 -5.34
C GLU A 135 2.25 22.47 -5.10
N PRO A 136 1.37 22.70 -6.09
CA PRO A 136 -0.01 22.24 -6.01
C PRO A 136 -0.09 20.71 -6.07
N VAL A 137 -1.29 20.19 -5.78
CA VAL A 137 -1.59 18.78 -6.05
C VAL A 137 -1.49 18.51 -7.56
N PRO A 138 -0.77 17.45 -8.00
CA PRO A 138 -0.70 17.08 -9.41
C PRO A 138 -2.10 16.85 -9.99
N GLN A 139 -2.37 17.28 -11.23
CA GLN A 139 -3.69 17.12 -11.88
C GLN A 139 -3.92 15.71 -12.46
N ARG A 140 -3.10 14.72 -12.05
CA ARG A 140 -3.21 13.34 -12.52
C ARG A 140 -4.39 12.64 -11.87
N ILE A 141 -5.19 11.94 -12.68
CA ILE A 141 -6.39 11.24 -12.25
C ILE A 141 -6.12 9.74 -12.25
N LEU A 142 -6.42 9.08 -11.14
CA LEU A 142 -6.16 7.66 -10.92
C LEU A 142 -4.69 7.27 -11.10
N GLU A 143 -3.78 8.16 -10.72
CA GLU A 143 -2.36 7.87 -10.65
C GLU A 143 -1.83 8.36 -9.31
N GLY A 144 -1.17 7.46 -8.59
CA GLY A 144 -0.49 7.78 -7.33
C GLY A 144 1.01 7.64 -7.49
N ARG A 145 1.79 8.34 -6.66
CA ARG A 145 3.24 8.24 -6.74
C ARG A 145 3.74 6.85 -6.36
N SER A 146 4.70 6.35 -7.12
CA SER A 146 5.30 5.04 -6.93
C SER A 146 6.80 5.09 -7.19
N ALA A 147 7.54 4.26 -6.47
CA ALA A 147 8.97 4.10 -6.69
C ALA A 147 9.34 3.15 -7.84
N VAL A 148 8.35 2.46 -8.40
CA VAL A 148 8.56 1.38 -9.37
C VAL A 148 8.62 1.89 -10.81
N GLU A 149 7.80 2.89 -11.12
CA GLU A 149 7.66 3.40 -12.48
C GLU A 149 8.68 4.52 -12.76
N ALA A 150 9.12 4.62 -14.02
CA ALA A 150 10.16 5.56 -14.43
C ALA A 150 9.77 7.03 -14.26
N ASP A 151 8.49 7.37 -14.44
CA ASP A 151 7.96 8.72 -14.20
C ASP A 151 7.53 8.93 -12.73
N HIS A 152 7.69 7.91 -11.90
CA HIS A 152 7.30 7.84 -10.50
C HIS A 152 5.80 7.94 -10.23
N TYR A 153 4.96 7.61 -11.22
CA TYR A 153 3.52 7.50 -11.06
C TYR A 153 3.04 6.13 -11.53
N ARG A 154 2.06 5.59 -10.81
CA ARG A 154 1.46 4.30 -11.13
C ARG A 154 -0.04 4.43 -11.11
N THR A 155 -0.70 3.83 -12.10
CA THR A 155 -2.16 3.81 -12.19
C THR A 155 -2.78 3.19 -10.94
N VAL A 156 -3.94 3.68 -10.53
CA VAL A 156 -4.76 3.14 -9.44
C VAL A 156 -5.98 2.47 -10.08
N ASP A 157 -6.13 1.16 -9.88
CA ASP A 157 -7.33 0.48 -10.35
C ASP A 157 -8.50 0.73 -9.39
N PHE A 158 -9.18 1.86 -9.61
CA PHE A 158 -10.32 2.25 -8.80
C PHE A 158 -11.55 1.36 -9.08
N ARG A 159 -11.59 0.63 -10.19
CA ARG A 159 -12.70 -0.24 -10.60
C ARG A 159 -12.20 -1.66 -10.81
N VAL A 160 -11.69 -2.24 -9.73
CA VAL A 160 -11.18 -3.62 -9.72
C VAL A 160 -12.18 -4.58 -10.35
N ALA A 161 -11.69 -5.42 -11.25
CA ALA A 161 -12.51 -6.40 -11.94
C ALA A 161 -13.23 -7.34 -10.95
N PRO A 162 -14.49 -7.74 -11.21
CA PRO A 162 -15.19 -8.72 -10.41
C PRO A 162 -14.44 -10.05 -10.29
N GLY A 163 -14.75 -10.82 -9.25
CA GLY A 163 -14.28 -12.20 -9.08
C GLY A 163 -15.42 -13.14 -8.75
N THR A 164 -15.19 -14.45 -8.88
CA THR A 164 -16.18 -15.46 -8.53
C THR A 164 -16.33 -15.54 -7.01
N VAL A 165 -17.53 -15.27 -6.52
CA VAL A 165 -17.86 -15.33 -5.09
C VAL A 165 -17.93 -16.78 -4.65
N VAL A 166 -17.23 -17.10 -3.56
CA VAL A 166 -17.25 -18.43 -2.91
C VAL A 166 -17.90 -18.38 -1.52
N ASP A 167 -18.08 -17.18 -0.96
CA ASP A 167 -18.73 -16.92 0.32
C ASP A 167 -19.27 -15.49 0.29
N ASP A 168 -20.59 -15.31 0.36
CA ASP A 168 -21.26 -14.01 0.26
C ASP A 168 -21.52 -13.35 1.63
N ARG A 169 -21.09 -13.97 2.74
CA ARG A 169 -21.41 -13.52 4.10
C ARG A 169 -20.20 -13.38 5.02
N GLN A 170 -18.98 -13.51 4.49
CA GLN A 170 -17.75 -13.30 5.26
C GLN A 170 -17.81 -11.97 6.02
N GLU A 171 -17.72 -12.04 7.34
CA GLU A 171 -17.72 -10.85 8.21
C GLU A 171 -16.31 -10.26 8.30
N ILE A 172 -16.22 -8.94 8.39
CA ILE A 172 -15.03 -8.19 8.74
C ILE A 172 -14.98 -8.04 10.27
N ARG A 173 -13.95 -8.57 10.92
CA ARG A 173 -13.77 -8.54 12.39
C ARG A 173 -13.07 -7.27 12.89
N SER A 174 -12.27 -6.62 12.05
CA SER A 174 -11.52 -5.42 12.42
C SER A 174 -11.48 -4.41 11.28
N LYS A 175 -11.27 -3.13 11.63
CA LYS A 175 -11.15 -2.06 10.64
C LYS A 175 -9.94 -2.32 9.74
N GLY A 176 -10.13 -2.14 8.43
CA GLY A 176 -9.09 -2.37 7.43
C GLY A 176 -9.24 -1.48 6.20
N THR A 177 -8.33 -1.62 5.26
CA THR A 177 -8.37 -0.92 3.97
C THR A 177 -8.87 -1.85 2.88
N LEU A 178 -9.69 -1.32 1.97
CA LEU A 178 -9.95 -1.92 0.66
C LEU A 178 -8.93 -1.36 -0.34
N ARG A 179 -8.25 -2.22 -1.09
CA ARG A 179 -7.16 -1.83 -2.01
C ARG A 179 -7.41 -2.24 -3.47
N ASP A 180 -6.78 -1.52 -4.40
CA ASP A 180 -6.85 -1.82 -5.84
C ASP A 180 -6.14 -3.12 -6.22
N ALA A 181 -5.02 -3.40 -5.56
CA ALA A 181 -4.32 -4.67 -5.58
C ALA A 181 -3.82 -5.05 -4.18
N ALA A 182 -3.39 -6.30 -4.01
CA ALA A 182 -2.75 -6.75 -2.78
C ALA A 182 -1.60 -5.81 -2.37
N ASN A 183 -1.67 -5.27 -1.15
CA ASN A 183 -0.71 -4.33 -0.57
C ASN A 183 -0.41 -3.04 -1.38
N ARG A 184 -1.33 -2.59 -2.26
CA ARG A 184 -1.09 -1.41 -3.12
C ARG A 184 -1.87 -0.17 -2.68
N PHE A 185 -2.63 0.51 -3.54
CA PHE A 185 -3.31 1.76 -3.21
C PHE A 185 -4.62 1.50 -2.49
N VAL A 186 -4.91 2.32 -1.48
CA VAL A 186 -6.21 2.30 -0.81
C VAL A 186 -7.26 2.90 -1.74
N ILE A 187 -8.40 2.22 -1.88
CA ILE A 187 -9.57 2.66 -2.66
C ILE A 187 -10.85 2.71 -1.83
N GLY A 188 -10.75 2.42 -0.53
CA GLY A 188 -11.83 2.48 0.44
C GLY A 188 -11.41 1.89 1.78
N ASN A 189 -12.33 1.83 2.73
CA ASN A 189 -12.15 1.24 4.05
C ASN A 189 -13.25 0.22 4.34
N VAL A 190 -12.94 -0.77 5.17
CA VAL A 190 -13.88 -1.75 5.71
C VAL A 190 -13.97 -1.61 7.23
N LYS A 191 -15.15 -1.87 7.80
CA LYS A 191 -15.42 -1.72 9.23
C LYS A 191 -15.81 -3.05 9.88
N PRO A 192 -15.59 -3.21 11.20
CA PRO A 192 -16.10 -4.36 11.94
C PRO A 192 -17.61 -4.55 11.73
N GLY A 193 -18.04 -5.81 11.61
CA GLY A 193 -19.44 -6.20 11.40
C GLY A 193 -19.95 -6.04 9.97
N TRP A 194 -19.12 -5.55 9.03
CA TRP A 194 -19.51 -5.53 7.62
C TRP A 194 -19.41 -6.92 7.02
N HIS A 195 -20.38 -7.28 6.17
CA HIS A 195 -20.29 -8.47 5.33
C HIS A 195 -19.62 -8.13 4.00
N VAL A 196 -18.85 -9.06 3.47
CA VAL A 196 -18.22 -8.96 2.15
C VAL A 196 -18.47 -10.25 1.36
N HIS A 197 -18.52 -10.12 0.04
CA HIS A 197 -18.54 -11.29 -0.84
C HIS A 197 -17.11 -11.68 -1.15
N ARG A 198 -16.61 -12.70 -0.46
CA ARG A 198 -15.25 -13.22 -0.57
C ARG A 198 -15.12 -14.11 -1.81
N THR A 199 -14.00 -13.99 -2.49
CA THR A 199 -13.60 -14.87 -3.62
C THR A 199 -12.56 -15.89 -3.17
N ALA A 200 -12.21 -16.83 -4.06
CA ALA A 200 -11.04 -17.70 -3.85
C ALA A 200 -9.70 -17.04 -4.23
N GLU A 201 -9.72 -15.84 -4.84
CA GLU A 201 -8.51 -15.14 -5.27
C GLU A 201 -7.77 -14.56 -4.06
N ARG A 202 -6.53 -15.04 -3.85
CA ARG A 202 -5.65 -14.64 -2.75
C ARG A 202 -4.27 -14.28 -3.26
N ASN A 203 -3.63 -13.29 -2.62
CA ASN A 203 -2.27 -12.89 -2.93
C ASN A 203 -1.60 -12.25 -1.69
N ALA A 204 -0.46 -12.79 -1.26
CA ALA A 204 0.38 -12.22 -0.21
C ALA A 204 -0.36 -11.83 1.10
N GLY A 205 -1.30 -12.67 1.55
CA GLY A 205 -2.10 -12.39 2.75
C GLY A 205 -3.23 -11.38 2.54
N TRP A 206 -3.66 -11.20 1.29
CA TRP A 206 -4.84 -10.44 0.90
C TRP A 206 -5.82 -11.34 0.18
N THR A 207 -7.11 -11.14 0.44
CA THR A 207 -8.20 -11.79 -0.27
C THR A 207 -8.98 -10.75 -1.07
N LYS A 208 -9.30 -11.06 -2.33
CA LYS A 208 -10.17 -10.21 -3.14
C LYS A 208 -11.63 -10.41 -2.73
N VAL A 209 -12.33 -9.29 -2.53
CA VAL A 209 -13.70 -9.25 -2.04
C VAL A 209 -14.51 -8.18 -2.76
N TYR A 210 -15.83 -8.37 -2.82
CA TYR A 210 -16.77 -7.28 -3.03
C TYR A 210 -17.26 -6.79 -1.69
N VAL A 211 -17.27 -5.48 -1.47
CA VAL A 211 -17.79 -4.85 -0.26
C VAL A 211 -19.12 -4.17 -0.61
N PRO A 212 -20.29 -4.76 -0.28
CA PRO A 212 -21.60 -4.16 -0.57
C PRO A 212 -21.73 -2.74 -0.03
N ASN A 213 -21.26 -2.50 1.20
CA ASN A 213 -21.32 -1.20 1.86
C ASN A 213 -20.54 -0.10 1.13
N ALA A 214 -19.43 -0.45 0.47
CA ALA A 214 -18.64 0.46 -0.37
C ALA A 214 -18.97 0.34 -1.87
N GLN A 215 -19.86 -0.58 -2.23
CA GLN A 215 -20.29 -0.95 -3.57
C GLN A 215 -19.12 -1.12 -4.55
N ARG A 216 -18.14 -1.96 -4.16
CA ARG A 216 -16.90 -2.08 -4.92
C ARG A 216 -16.13 -3.37 -4.64
N TRP A 217 -15.42 -3.83 -5.68
CA TRP A 217 -14.39 -4.87 -5.61
C TRP A 217 -13.02 -4.32 -5.18
N GLY A 218 -12.29 -5.10 -4.40
CA GLY A 218 -10.91 -4.79 -4.06
C GLY A 218 -10.29 -5.87 -3.19
N TRP A 219 -9.15 -5.55 -2.59
CA TRP A 219 -8.37 -6.47 -1.77
C TRP A 219 -8.40 -6.04 -0.31
N VAL A 220 -8.70 -6.98 0.58
CA VAL A 220 -8.68 -6.79 2.04
C VAL A 220 -7.65 -7.74 2.64
N GLN A 221 -6.87 -7.25 3.59
CA GLN A 221 -5.85 -8.07 4.26
C GLN A 221 -6.51 -9.15 5.13
N ASP A 222 -5.96 -10.36 5.11
CA ASP A 222 -6.57 -11.53 5.72
C ASP A 222 -6.76 -11.42 7.24
N ILE A 223 -5.96 -10.59 7.90
CA ILE A 223 -6.05 -10.31 9.35
C ILE A 223 -7.37 -9.64 9.76
N HIS A 224 -8.17 -9.16 8.81
CA HIS A 224 -9.44 -8.49 9.08
C HIS A 224 -10.65 -9.44 9.06
N PHE A 225 -10.47 -10.73 8.74
CA PHE A 225 -11.55 -11.73 8.69
C PHE A 225 -11.68 -12.59 9.94
#